data_AF-W1XQA0-F1
#
_entry.id   AF-W1XQA0-F1
#
_cell.length_a   1.000
_cell.length_b   1.000
_cell.length_c   1.000
_cell.angle_alpha   90.00
_cell.angle_beta   90.00
_cell.angle_gamma   90.00
#
_symmetry.space_group_name_H-M   'P 1'
#
loop_
_entity.id
_entity.type
_entity.pdbx_description
1 polymer ?
#
loop_
_entity_poly.entity_id
_entity_poly.type
_entity_poly.pdbx_seq_one_letter_code
_entity_poly.pdbx_strand_id
1 'polypeptide(L)'
;MVAVRISPCMEMAVVGPPGHFQRYGFPQTPTDLVGHPCIAYQFGDGSLYAWELNQDGKKITHQPQGQWAFADSYMEAKAARLGLG
;
A
#
# COMPACT_ATOMS: atom_id res chain seq x y z
N MET A 1 3.23 1.85 -32.66
CA MET A 1 4.08 1.56 -31.48
C MET A 1 3.89 0.10 -31.10
N VAL A 2 4.96 -0.63 -30.80
CA VAL A 2 4.90 -2.02 -30.33
C VAL A 2 5.46 -2.05 -28.91
N ALA A 3 4.67 -2.48 -27.94
CA ALA A 3 5.13 -2.65 -26.56
C ALA A 3 5.93 -3.96 -26.45
N VAL A 4 7.11 -3.90 -25.82
CA VAL A 4 7.95 -5.07 -25.54
C VAL A 4 8.01 -5.28 -24.04
N ARG A 5 7.84 -6.52 -23.59
CA ARG A 5 7.88 -6.88 -22.17
C ARG A 5 9.32 -6.74 -21.64
N ILE A 6 9.49 -5.89 -20.62
CA ILE A 6 10.79 -5.66 -19.97
C ILE A 6 11.01 -6.62 -18.79
N SER A 7 9.95 -6.95 -18.04
CA SER A 7 10.05 -7.81 -16.86
C SER A 7 8.87 -8.77 -16.72
N PRO A 8 8.99 -9.81 -15.87
CA PRO A 8 7.86 -10.56 -15.35
C PRO A 8 6.83 -9.64 -14.68
N CYS A 9 5.64 -10.19 -14.40
CA CYS A 9 4.64 -9.45 -13.63
C CYS A 9 5.21 -9.14 -12.25
N MET A 10 5.16 -7.87 -11.84
CA MET A 10 5.60 -7.48 -10.50
C MET A 10 4.52 -7.84 -9.49
N GLU A 11 4.93 -8.43 -8.39
CA GLU A 11 4.06 -8.70 -7.24
C GLU A 11 4.17 -7.54 -6.26
N MET A 12 3.02 -7.05 -5.79
CA MET A 12 2.97 -6.00 -4.78
C MET A 12 2.66 -6.60 -3.42
N ALA A 13 3.35 -6.12 -2.39
CA ALA A 13 3.17 -6.54 -1.01
C ALA A 13 2.95 -5.32 -0.12
N VAL A 14 1.99 -5.43 0.79
CA VAL A 14 1.79 -4.44 1.86
C VAL A 14 2.80 -4.73 2.96
N VAL A 15 3.57 -3.73 3.35
CA VAL A 15 4.63 -3.84 4.36
C VAL A 15 4.49 -2.71 5.37
N GLY A 16 4.97 -2.96 6.60
CA GLY A 16 5.02 -1.97 7.66
C GLY A 16 6.14 -2.29 8.64
N PRO A 17 6.58 -1.33 9.46
CA PRO A 17 7.62 -1.59 10.46
C PRO A 17 7.07 -2.41 11.63
N PRO A 18 7.92 -3.18 12.34
CA PRO A 18 7.48 -4.03 13.46
C PRO A 18 6.73 -3.26 14.56
N GLY A 19 7.13 -2.02 14.84
CA GLY A 19 6.49 -1.18 15.85
C GLY A 19 5.04 -0.81 15.51
N HIS A 20 4.70 -0.76 14.22
CA HIS A 20 3.33 -0.54 13.77
C HIS A 20 2.43 -1.73 14.15
N PHE A 21 2.87 -2.94 13.81
CA PHE A 21 2.12 -4.16 14.12
C PHE A 21 2.05 -4.44 15.63
N GLN A 22 3.05 -4.02 16.41
CA GLN A 22 2.98 -4.10 17.87
C GLN A 22 1.93 -3.16 18.47
N ARG A 23 1.71 -1.99 17.84
CA ARG A 23 0.75 -0.98 18.34
C ARG A 23 -0.68 -1.23 17.89
N TYR A 24 -0.86 -1.64 16.64
CA TYR A 24 -2.18 -1.78 16.01
C TYR A 24 -2.63 -3.23 15.83
N GLY A 25 -1.75 -4.20 16.11
CA GLY A 25 -1.98 -5.62 15.82
C GLY A 25 -1.55 -6.01 14.42
N PHE A 26 -1.62 -7.31 14.11
CA PHE A 26 -1.33 -7.82 12.76
C PHE A 26 -2.64 -8.04 12.00
N PRO A 27 -2.87 -7.37 10.85
CA PRO A 27 -4.10 -7.52 10.09
C PRO A 27 -4.22 -8.95 9.54
N GLN A 28 -5.36 -9.59 9.75
CA GLN A 28 -5.65 -10.93 9.21
C GLN A 28 -6.41 -10.84 7.89
N THR A 29 -7.18 -9.76 7.70
CA THR A 29 -7.96 -9.50 6.50
C THR A 29 -7.62 -8.15 5.89
N PRO A 30 -7.79 -7.96 4.56
CA PRO A 30 -7.69 -6.66 3.91
C PRO A 30 -8.61 -5.59 4.52
N THR A 31 -9.73 -5.99 5.11
CA THR A 31 -10.66 -5.07 5.77
C THR A 31 -10.09 -4.52 7.07
N ASP A 32 -9.24 -5.26 7.77
CA ASP A 32 -8.60 -4.80 9.00
C ASP A 32 -7.72 -3.57 8.75
N LEU A 33 -7.16 -3.43 7.54
CA LEU A 33 -6.33 -2.28 7.13
C LEU A 33 -7.04 -0.93 7.26
N VAL A 34 -8.37 -0.90 7.31
CA VAL A 34 -9.12 0.36 7.57
C VAL A 34 -8.79 0.95 8.94
N GLY A 35 -8.44 0.12 9.93
CA GLY A 35 -8.05 0.57 11.27
C GLY A 35 -6.57 0.91 11.43
N HIS A 36 -5.75 0.69 10.39
CA HIS A 36 -4.32 0.96 10.42
C HIS A 36 -4.02 2.29 9.73
N PRO A 37 -3.06 3.09 10.25
CA PRO A 37 -2.56 4.22 9.49
C PRO A 37 -1.80 3.70 8.26
N CYS A 38 -2.41 3.77 7.09
CA CYS A 38 -1.79 3.34 5.84
C CYS A 38 -1.21 4.55 5.08
N ILE A 39 -0.12 4.33 4.35
CA ILE A 39 0.47 5.34 3.48
C ILE A 39 -0.17 5.22 2.09
N ALA A 40 -0.68 6.32 1.55
CA ALA A 40 -1.31 6.33 0.23
C ALA A 40 -0.30 6.76 -0.86
N TYR A 41 -0.42 6.18 -2.04
CA TYR A 41 0.28 6.67 -3.22
C TYR A 41 -0.63 7.64 -3.98
N GLN A 42 -0.12 8.82 -4.34
CA GLN A 42 -0.84 9.83 -5.10
C GLN A 42 -0.33 9.88 -6.54
N PHE A 43 -1.22 9.71 -7.51
CA PHE A 43 -0.92 9.88 -8.92
C PHE A 43 -0.77 11.35 -9.29
N GLY A 44 -0.12 11.62 -10.43
CA GLY A 44 0.10 12.98 -10.92
C GLY A 44 -1.17 13.78 -11.23
N ASP A 45 -2.31 13.10 -11.38
CA ASP A 45 -3.64 13.72 -11.53
C ASP A 45 -4.31 14.05 -10.18
N GLY A 46 -3.64 13.74 -9.07
CA GLY A 46 -4.12 13.97 -7.71
C GLY A 46 -4.95 12.81 -7.14
N SER A 47 -5.24 11.77 -7.92
CA SER A 47 -5.99 10.60 -7.44
C SER A 47 -5.11 9.72 -6.53
N LEU A 48 -5.72 9.06 -5.55
CA LEU A 48 -5.02 8.11 -4.68
C LEU A 48 -5.13 6.70 -5.25
N TYR A 49 -4.01 5.97 -5.24
CA TYR A 49 -3.98 4.58 -5.65
C TYR A 49 -4.74 3.71 -4.65
N ALA A 50 -5.80 3.07 -5.13
CA ALA A 50 -6.52 2.08 -4.37
C ALA A 50 -5.80 0.73 -4.50
N TRP A 51 -5.35 0.19 -3.38
CA TRP A 51 -4.64 -1.08 -3.33
C TRP A 51 -5.52 -2.21 -3.82
N GLU A 52 -5.05 -2.94 -4.81
CA GLU A 52 -5.70 -4.15 -5.32
C GLU A 52 -5.13 -5.36 -4.58
N LEU A 53 -5.92 -5.87 -3.64
CA LEU A 53 -5.58 -7.04 -2.83
C LEU A 53 -6.37 -8.24 -3.33
N ASN A 54 -5.84 -9.44 -3.09
CA ASN A 54 -6.54 -10.68 -3.39
C ASN A 54 -6.69 -11.49 -2.10
N GLN A 55 -7.93 -11.81 -1.75
CA GLN A 55 -8.26 -12.66 -0.60
C GLN A 55 -9.11 -13.83 -1.10
N ASP A 56 -8.62 -15.06 -0.94
CA ASP A 56 -9.32 -16.28 -1.34
C ASP A 56 -9.85 -16.27 -2.79
N GLY A 57 -9.09 -15.68 -3.72
CA GLY A 57 -9.46 -15.56 -5.13
C GLY A 57 -10.42 -14.40 -5.44
N LYS A 58 -10.81 -13.62 -4.43
CA LYS A 58 -11.60 -12.39 -4.60
C LYS A 58 -10.67 -11.18 -4.65
N LYS A 59 -10.79 -10.41 -5.73
CA LYS A 59 -10.17 -9.08 -5.82
C LYS A 59 -10.91 -8.12 -4.91
N ILE A 60 -10.19 -7.51 -3.98
CA ILE A 60 -10.67 -6.51 -3.04
C ILE A 60 -9.87 -5.24 -3.30
N THR A 61 -10.58 -4.14 -3.48
CA THR A 61 -9.96 -2.82 -3.59
C THR A 61 -10.03 -2.15 -2.23
N HIS A 62 -8.87 -1.83 -1.65
CA HIS A 62 -8.76 -1.10 -0.40
C HIS A 62 -8.20 0.30 -0.68
N GLN A 63 -8.92 1.33 -0.24
CA GLN A 63 -8.38 2.68 -0.27
C GLN A 63 -7.59 2.92 1.02
N PRO A 64 -6.26 3.11 0.96
CA PRO A 64 -5.46 3.36 2.14
C PRO A 64 -5.94 4.64 2.82
N GLN A 65 -6.28 4.52 4.10
CA GLN A 65 -6.66 5.65 4.95
C GLN A 65 -5.50 5.96 5.87
N GLY A 66 -4.97 7.17 5.78
CA GLY A 66 -3.90 7.62 6.66
C GLY A 66 -3.57 9.08 6.44
N GLN A 67 -2.63 9.57 7.24
CA GLN A 67 -2.27 10.99 7.25
C GLN A 67 -1.34 11.37 6.09
N TRP A 68 -0.69 10.39 5.47
CA TRP A 68 0.38 10.64 4.51
C TRP A 68 0.05 10.06 3.15
N ALA A 69 0.17 10.90 2.12
CA ALA A 69 0.13 10.51 0.73
C ALA A 69 1.39 11.02 0.03
N PHE A 70 2.02 10.16 -0.79
CA PHE A 70 3.24 10.51 -1.53
C PHE A 70 3.07 10.20 -3.01
N ALA A 71 3.68 11.00 -3.88
CA ALA A 71 3.70 10.76 -5.32
C ALA A 71 5.01 10.12 -5.80
N ASP A 72 5.81 9.59 -4.87
CA ASP A 72 7.12 8.99 -5.14
C ASP A 72 7.38 7.78 -4.23
N SER A 73 7.84 6.68 -4.85
CA SER A 73 8.04 5.41 -4.17
C SER A 73 9.20 5.43 -3.16
N TYR A 74 10.21 6.29 -3.34
CA TYR A 74 11.30 6.41 -2.37
C TYR A 74 10.82 7.10 -1.09
N MET A 75 9.96 8.11 -1.20
CA MET A 75 9.36 8.79 -0.05
C MET A 75 8.39 7.88 0.69
N GLU A 76 7.57 7.11 -0.02
CA GLU A 76 6.68 6.11 0.58
C GLU A 76 7.48 5.08 1.40
N ALA A 77 8.54 4.50 0.81
CA ALA A 77 9.41 3.54 1.50
C ALA A 77 10.14 4.17 2.71
N LYS A 78 10.54 5.44 2.62
CA LYS A 78 11.17 6.15 3.74
C LYS A 78 10.18 6.39 4.87
N ALA A 79 8.94 6.78 4.56
CA ALA A 79 7.89 7.00 5.54
C ALA A 79 7.50 5.70 6.27
N ALA A 80 7.40 4.58 5.55
CA ALA A 80 7.20 3.26 6.14
C ALA A 80 8.35 2.89 7.11
N ARG A 81 9.61 3.15 6.73
CA ARG A 81 10.76 2.93 7.63
C ARG A 81 10.75 3.81 8.87
N LEU A 82 10.12 4.98 8.82
CA LEU A 82 9.97 5.90 9.95
C LEU A 82 8.79 5.56 10.87
N GLY A 83 7.95 4.57 10.53
CA GLY A 83 6.78 4.22 11.35
C GLY A 83 5.62 5.20 11.22
N LEU A 84 5.50 5.86 10.07
CA LEU A 84 4.37 6.74 9.76
C LEU A 84 3.15 5.97 9.23
N GLY A 85 3.33 4.68 8.95
CA GLY A 85 2.32 3.71 8.53
C GLY A 85 2.97 2.39 8.14
#